data_AF-A0A8K0P9J5-F1
#
_entry.id   AF-A0A8K0P9J5-F1
#
_cell.length_a   1.000
_cell.length_b   1.000
_cell.length_c   1.000
_cell.angle_alpha   90.00
_cell.angle_beta   90.00
_cell.angle_gamma   90.00
#
_symmetry.space_group_name_H-M   'P 1'
#
loop_
_entity.id
_entity.type
_entity.pdbx_description
1 polymer ?
#
loop_
_entity_poly.entity_id
_entity_poly.type
_entity_poly.pdbx_seq_one_letter_code
_entity_poly.pdbx_strand_id
1 'polypeptide(L)'
;MDSLSSQYQKFITQPQYIVPFLQPGRMVKIKNEDDDFDWGIVINFKKKVEKGKGKSRDGGTATYVVDVLLHLAKGTGPGTQSAGGIQPRPAPTGETGEMEVVPVLLTLIHKISTVRLYFPNDLRPSDNRMSVLKAIQEVHKRFPKGVPLLDPEKDMKISDENFLGVVKKIRAFEERLYAHPLHGDSKLGVLYDLYSRKMKVGNELKGTKLELRKAKSLLQMDELKHRKRVLRRLGYCTASDVIELKGRVACELS
;
A
#
# COMPACT_ATOMS: atom_id res chain seq x y z
N MET A 1 -6.87 -8.78 5.37
CA MET A 1 -5.53 -9.33 5.06
C MET A 1 -4.62 -8.24 4.50
N ASP A 2 -5.13 -7.37 3.64
CA ASP A 2 -4.36 -6.35 2.90
C ASP A 2 -3.49 -5.43 3.78
N SER A 3 -3.98 -5.04 4.96
CA SER A 3 -3.18 -4.26 5.92
C SER A 3 -1.96 -5.04 6.44
N LEU A 4 -2.11 -6.33 6.78
CA LEU A 4 -1.01 -7.18 7.22
C LEU A 4 -0.04 -7.47 6.08
N SER A 5 -0.56 -7.75 4.88
CA SER A 5 0.26 -7.93 3.67
C SER A 5 1.07 -6.68 3.35
N SER A 6 0.48 -5.50 3.52
CA SER A 6 1.19 -4.22 3.32
C SER A 6 2.26 -3.99 4.40
N GLN A 7 2.00 -4.33 5.65
CA GLN A 7 3.00 -4.28 6.73
C GLN A 7 4.16 -5.24 6.46
N TYR A 8 3.86 -6.48 6.07
CA TYR A 8 4.84 -7.48 5.67
C TYR A 8 5.71 -6.99 4.52
N GLN A 9 5.10 -6.40 3.47
CA GLN A 9 5.84 -5.85 2.34
C GLN A 9 6.78 -4.71 2.74
N LYS A 10 6.34 -3.84 3.66
CA LYS A 10 7.17 -2.74 4.15
C LYS A 10 8.43 -3.24 4.84
N PHE A 11 8.37 -4.33 5.60
CA PHE A 11 9.57 -4.94 6.19
C PHE A 11 10.50 -5.48 5.12
N ILE A 12 9.99 -6.29 4.19
CA ILE A 12 10.83 -6.90 3.15
C ILE A 12 11.54 -5.86 2.30
N THR A 13 10.86 -4.76 1.96
CA THR A 13 11.39 -3.70 1.09
C THR A 13 12.32 -2.71 1.80
N GLN A 14 12.55 -2.85 3.12
CA GLN A 14 13.52 -2.04 3.83
C GLN A 14 14.94 -2.30 3.30
N PRO A 15 15.74 -1.24 3.04
CA PRO A 15 17.09 -1.39 2.48
C PRO A 15 17.99 -2.35 3.24
N GLN A 16 17.89 -2.39 4.57
CA GLN A 16 18.71 -3.27 5.42
C GLN A 16 18.49 -4.77 5.15
N TYR A 17 17.30 -5.14 4.66
CA TYR A 17 16.95 -6.54 4.39
C TYR A 17 17.01 -6.86 2.90
N ILE A 18 16.51 -5.99 2.01
CA ILE A 18 16.40 -6.31 0.59
C ILE A 18 17.73 -6.18 -0.18
N VAL A 19 18.54 -5.17 0.13
CA VAL A 19 19.71 -4.78 -0.69
C VAL A 19 20.72 -5.92 -0.87
N PRO A 20 21.05 -6.74 0.15
CA PRO A 20 21.96 -7.88 -0.01
C PRO A 20 21.52 -8.90 -1.08
N PHE A 21 20.22 -8.96 -1.39
CA PHE A 21 19.64 -9.92 -2.32
C PHE A 21 19.42 -9.36 -3.73
N LEU A 22 19.60 -8.05 -3.95
CA LEU A 22 19.47 -7.37 -5.25
C LEU A 22 20.70 -7.55 -6.15
N GLN A 23 21.19 -8.79 -6.24
CA GLN A 23 22.31 -9.14 -7.09
C GLN A 23 21.91 -9.12 -8.58
N PRO A 24 22.81 -8.74 -9.50
CA PRO A 24 22.52 -8.78 -10.93
C PRO A 24 22.06 -10.17 -11.39
N GLY A 25 20.96 -10.21 -12.15
CA GLY A 25 20.31 -11.42 -12.64
C GLY A 25 19.26 -11.99 -11.68
N ARG A 26 19.14 -11.48 -10.45
CA ARG A 26 18.12 -11.90 -9.49
C ARG A 26 16.73 -11.63 -10.07
N MET A 27 15.85 -12.64 -10.03
CA MET A 27 14.46 -12.45 -10.45
C MET A 27 13.66 -11.72 -9.38
N VAL A 28 12.95 -10.67 -9.80
CA VAL A 28 12.08 -9.86 -8.95
C VAL A 28 10.75 -9.63 -9.65
N LYS A 29 9.66 -9.67 -8.88
CA LYS A 29 8.32 -9.34 -9.37
C LYS A 29 8.01 -7.89 -9.02
N ILE A 30 7.64 -7.09 -10.00
CA ILE A 30 7.37 -5.65 -9.84
C ILE A 30 5.87 -5.39 -9.94
N LYS A 31 5.33 -4.59 -9.02
CA LYS A 31 3.92 -4.22 -8.99
C LYS A 31 3.77 -2.81 -8.44
N ASN A 32 2.98 -1.98 -9.10
CA ASN A 32 2.52 -0.69 -8.56
C ASN A 32 1.03 -0.79 -8.16
N GLU A 33 0.38 0.33 -7.86
CA GLU A 33 -1.02 0.31 -7.40
C GLU A 33 -1.99 -0.14 -8.50
N ASP A 34 -1.69 0.18 -9.76
CA ASP A 34 -2.60 0.00 -10.90
C ASP A 34 -2.26 -1.22 -11.77
N ASP A 35 -0.98 -1.56 -11.89
CA ASP A 35 -0.38 -2.47 -12.86
C ASP A 35 0.54 -3.53 -12.20
N ASP A 36 0.47 -4.77 -12.72
CA ASP A 36 1.42 -5.85 -12.41
C ASP A 36 2.39 -6.03 -13.59
N PHE A 37 3.67 -5.70 -13.38
CA PHE A 37 4.74 -5.81 -14.39
C PHE A 37 5.33 -7.22 -14.47
N ASP A 38 4.81 -8.13 -13.66
CA ASP A 38 5.25 -9.49 -13.51
C ASP A 38 6.76 -9.60 -13.21
N TRP A 39 7.39 -10.70 -13.64
CA TRP A 39 8.78 -11.00 -13.31
C TRP A 39 9.77 -10.31 -14.27
N GLY A 40 10.76 -9.65 -13.69
CA GLY A 40 11.94 -9.14 -14.37
C GLY A 40 13.23 -9.62 -13.70
N ILE A 41 14.35 -9.13 -14.21
CA ILE A 41 15.67 -9.36 -13.58
C ILE A 41 16.32 -8.05 -13.13
N VAL A 42 16.96 -8.09 -11.98
CA VAL A 42 17.78 -6.97 -11.49
C VAL A 42 19.01 -6.85 -12.39
N ILE A 43 19.27 -5.67 -12.93
CA ILE A 43 20.48 -5.38 -13.70
C ILE A 43 21.52 -4.73 -12.81
N ASN A 44 21.11 -3.70 -12.08
CA ASN A 44 21.96 -2.95 -11.16
C ASN A 44 21.09 -2.26 -10.11
N PHE A 45 21.68 -1.74 -9.05
CA PHE A 45 21.02 -0.81 -8.15
C PHE A 45 21.98 0.31 -7.74
N LYS A 46 21.42 1.49 -7.48
CA LYS A 46 22.16 2.70 -7.13
C LYS A 46 21.59 3.29 -5.84
N LYS A 47 22.48 3.62 -4.91
CA LYS A 47 22.15 4.38 -3.70
C LYS A 47 22.21 5.87 -4.03
N LYS A 48 21.07 6.54 -4.02
CA LYS A 48 20.95 7.99 -4.13
C LYS A 48 20.86 8.58 -2.73
N VAL A 49 21.88 9.34 -2.34
CA VAL A 49 21.86 10.10 -1.08
C VAL A 49 21.37 11.50 -1.41
N GLU A 50 20.21 11.89 -0.90
CA GLU A 50 19.76 13.28 -1.01
C GLU A 50 20.60 14.14 -0.06
N LYS A 51 21.42 15.02 -0.64
CA LYS A 51 22.09 16.08 0.12
C LYS A 51 21.08 17.18 0.37
N GLY A 52 20.43 17.15 1.53
CA GLY A 52 19.55 18.23 1.96
C GLY A 52 20.31 19.57 1.97
N LYS A 53 19.79 20.58 1.25
CA LYS A 53 20.18 21.98 1.47
C LYS A 53 19.56 22.44 2.79
N GLY A 54 20.15 22.09 3.92
CA GLY A 54 19.66 22.55 5.22
C GLY A 54 20.30 21.83 6.40
N LYS A 55 20.63 22.58 7.46
CA LYS A 55 21.24 22.12 8.72
C LYS A 55 20.26 21.28 9.58
N SER A 56 19.65 20.23 9.04
CA SER A 56 18.99 19.20 9.87
C SER A 56 19.99 18.08 10.15
N ARG A 57 20.28 17.88 11.44
CA ARG A 57 21.21 16.88 12.00
C ARG A 57 20.62 15.47 12.01
N ASP A 58 19.64 15.20 11.14
CA ASP A 58 19.01 13.90 11.03
C ASP A 58 19.46 13.25 9.71
N GLY A 59 19.99 12.04 9.80
CA GLY A 59 20.70 11.38 8.70
C GLY A 59 19.85 11.32 7.44
N GLY A 60 20.36 11.87 6.33
CA GLY A 60 19.64 11.93 5.06
C GLY A 60 19.09 10.55 4.66
N THR A 61 17.83 10.52 4.22
CA THR A 61 17.15 9.31 3.75
C THR A 61 17.81 8.83 2.46
N ALA A 62 18.61 7.76 2.56
CA ALA A 62 19.18 7.13 1.39
C ALA A 62 18.08 6.41 0.59
N THR A 63 17.85 6.86 -0.64
CA THR A 63 16.88 6.25 -1.55
C THR A 63 17.63 5.29 -2.48
N TYR A 64 17.08 4.11 -2.70
CA TYR A 64 17.66 3.13 -3.63
C TYR A 64 16.80 3.05 -4.89
N VAL A 65 17.46 3.12 -6.04
CA VAL A 65 16.85 2.91 -7.35
C VAL A 65 17.45 1.65 -7.94
N VAL A 66 16.60 0.72 -8.35
CA VAL A 66 16.97 -0.58 -8.92
C VAL A 66 16.66 -0.54 -10.40
N ASP A 67 17.68 -0.73 -11.25
CA ASP A 67 17.51 -0.87 -12.68
C ASP A 67 17.06 -2.32 -12.95
N VAL A 68 15.81 -2.51 -13.38
CA VAL A 68 15.19 -3.83 -13.62
C VAL A 68 14.84 -3.97 -15.09
N LEU A 69 15.21 -5.09 -15.72
CA LEU A 69 14.78 -5.41 -17.08
C LEU A 69 13.37 -6.04 -17.03
N LEU A 70 12.40 -5.37 -17.64
CA LEU A 70 10.98 -5.72 -17.62
C LEU A 70 10.42 -5.87 -19.03
N HIS A 71 9.36 -6.68 -19.16
CA HIS A 71 8.61 -6.83 -20.40
C HIS A 71 7.46 -5.82 -20.44
N LEU A 72 7.58 -4.83 -21.32
CA LEU A 72 6.68 -3.69 -21.40
C LEU A 72 5.89 -3.68 -22.71
N ALA A 73 4.75 -2.98 -22.69
CA ALA A 73 4.05 -2.63 -23.92
C ALA A 73 4.95 -1.76 -24.81
N LYS A 74 4.88 -1.99 -26.14
CA LYS A 74 5.68 -1.26 -27.14
C LYS A 74 5.51 0.26 -26.99
N GLY A 75 6.60 1.01 -27.08
CA GLY A 75 6.56 2.47 -27.03
C GLY A 75 6.33 3.10 -25.65
N THR A 76 6.32 2.31 -24.58
CA THR A 76 6.16 2.79 -23.18
C THR A 76 7.47 2.79 -22.39
N GLY A 77 8.59 2.39 -23.01
CA GLY A 77 9.88 2.33 -22.36
C GLY A 77 10.46 3.72 -22.03
N PRO A 78 11.36 3.81 -21.03
CA PRO A 78 12.00 5.08 -20.68
C PRO A 78 12.90 5.65 -21.82
N GLY A 79 13.31 4.83 -22.79
CA GLY A 79 14.10 5.25 -23.96
C GLY A 79 13.28 5.77 -25.14
N THR A 80 11.96 5.56 -25.16
CA THR A 80 11.10 6.03 -26.25
C THR A 80 10.69 7.48 -25.99
N GLN A 81 11.39 8.40 -26.65
CA GLN A 81 11.07 9.84 -26.71
C GLN A 81 9.78 10.11 -27.48
N SER A 82 8.67 9.48 -27.11
CA SER A 82 7.36 9.95 -27.53
C SER A 82 7.00 11.12 -26.63
N ALA A 83 6.74 12.27 -27.26
CA ALA A 83 6.56 13.61 -26.70
C ALA A 83 5.33 13.78 -25.76
N GLY A 84 5.11 12.85 -24.82
CA GLY A 84 3.94 12.84 -23.95
C GLY A 84 4.12 12.22 -22.56
N GLY A 85 5.33 11.82 -22.15
CA GLY A 85 5.56 11.34 -20.78
C GLY A 85 4.74 10.11 -20.39
N ILE A 86 4.50 9.20 -21.34
CA ILE A 86 3.74 7.97 -21.09
C ILE A 86 4.53 7.11 -20.10
N GLN A 87 3.93 6.79 -18.96
CA GLN A 87 4.56 5.92 -17.96
C GLN A 87 4.72 4.49 -18.49
N PRO A 88 5.78 3.77 -18.11
CA PRO A 88 5.95 2.36 -18.42
C PRO A 88 4.70 1.56 -18.06
N ARG A 89 4.25 0.68 -18.96
CA ARG A 89 3.11 -0.21 -18.71
C ARG A 89 3.48 -1.66 -19.03
N PRO A 90 2.94 -2.64 -18.29
CA PRO A 90 3.15 -4.04 -18.60
C PRO A 90 2.65 -4.38 -20.01
N ALA A 91 3.31 -5.34 -20.65
CA ALA A 91 2.78 -5.92 -21.88
C ALA A 91 1.49 -6.72 -21.56
N PRO A 92 0.38 -6.51 -22.28
CA PRO A 92 -0.81 -7.32 -22.12
C PRO A 92 -0.53 -8.81 -22.35
N THR A 93 -1.25 -9.68 -21.64
CA THR A 93 -1.05 -11.12 -21.73
C THR A 93 -1.30 -11.61 -23.16
N GLY A 94 -0.25 -12.15 -23.80
CA GLY A 94 -0.32 -12.70 -25.16
C GLY A 94 0.06 -11.73 -26.27
N GLU A 95 0.33 -10.45 -25.95
CA GLU A 95 0.79 -9.47 -26.93
C GLU A 95 2.32 -9.39 -27.02
N THR A 96 2.82 -8.97 -28.18
CA THR A 96 4.26 -8.72 -28.36
C THR A 96 4.65 -7.42 -27.66
N GLY A 97 5.41 -7.53 -26.58
CA GLY A 97 6.06 -6.39 -25.91
C GLY A 97 7.56 -6.28 -26.19
N GLU A 98 8.18 -5.26 -25.61
CA GLU A 98 9.62 -5.00 -25.67
C GLU A 98 10.24 -5.16 -24.29
N MET A 99 11.47 -5.69 -24.24
CA MET A 99 12.22 -5.77 -22.99
C MET A 99 13.01 -4.48 -22.80
N GLU A 100 12.75 -3.77 -21.71
CA GLU A 100 13.34 -2.46 -21.43
C GLU A 100 13.87 -2.38 -20.00
N VAL A 101 14.95 -1.62 -19.81
CA VAL A 101 15.54 -1.41 -18.49
C VAL A 101 14.85 -0.21 -17.84
N VAL A 102 14.15 -0.47 -16.74
CA VAL A 102 13.35 0.53 -16.02
C VAL A 102 13.96 0.78 -14.64
N PRO A 103 14.18 2.04 -14.25
CA PRO A 103 14.54 2.37 -12.88
C PRO A 103 13.30 2.27 -11.97
N VAL A 104 13.39 1.42 -10.94
CA VAL A 104 12.28 1.09 -10.03
C VAL A 104 12.68 1.36 -8.57
N LEU A 105 11.75 1.88 -7.78
CA LEU A 105 11.94 2.06 -6.33
C LEU A 105 11.81 0.72 -5.59
N LEU A 106 12.52 0.54 -4.49
CA LEU A 106 12.45 -0.68 -3.66
C LEU A 106 11.01 -1.05 -3.24
N THR A 107 10.18 -0.05 -3.00
CA THR A 107 8.78 -0.22 -2.57
C THR A 107 7.90 -0.90 -3.61
N LEU A 108 8.27 -0.86 -4.90
CA LEU A 108 7.54 -1.48 -6.01
C LEU A 108 7.98 -2.94 -6.24
N ILE A 109 9.04 -3.40 -5.58
CA ILE A 109 9.41 -4.82 -5.60
C ILE A 109 8.41 -5.55 -4.73
N HIS A 110 7.56 -6.37 -5.36
CA HIS A 110 6.53 -7.14 -4.67
C HIS A 110 7.04 -8.50 -4.18
N LYS A 111 7.79 -9.22 -5.01
CA LYS A 111 8.38 -10.53 -4.63
C LYS A 111 9.82 -10.63 -5.11
N ILE A 112 10.62 -11.42 -4.39
CA ILE A 112 12.01 -11.72 -4.72
C ILE A 112 12.15 -13.23 -4.82
N SER A 113 12.78 -13.70 -5.89
CA SER A 113 13.00 -15.12 -6.14
C SER A 113 14.38 -15.57 -5.68
N THR A 114 14.51 -16.85 -5.33
CA THR A 114 15.82 -17.48 -5.09
C THR A 114 16.59 -17.72 -6.39
N VAL A 115 15.93 -17.64 -7.55
CA VAL A 115 16.50 -17.83 -8.89
C VAL A 115 17.30 -16.60 -9.31
N ARG A 116 18.47 -16.87 -9.88
CA ARG A 116 19.33 -15.89 -10.54
C ARG A 116 19.60 -16.35 -11.96
N LEU A 117 19.27 -15.50 -12.93
CA LEU A 117 19.48 -15.76 -14.34
C LEU A 117 20.82 -15.19 -14.79
N TYR A 118 21.48 -15.92 -15.69
CA TYR A 118 22.56 -15.35 -16.48
C TYR A 118 21.96 -14.47 -17.57
N PHE A 119 22.61 -13.35 -17.87
CA PHE A 119 22.21 -12.43 -18.93
C PHE A 119 23.45 -11.82 -19.59
N PRO A 120 23.36 -11.38 -20.87
CA PRO A 120 24.47 -10.74 -21.56
C PRO A 120 24.88 -9.41 -20.90
N ASN A 121 26.18 -9.12 -20.85
CA ASN A 121 26.70 -7.88 -20.27
C ASN A 121 26.24 -6.62 -21.04
N ASP A 122 26.01 -6.74 -22.36
CA ASP A 122 25.48 -5.66 -23.18
C ASP A 122 23.99 -5.88 -23.46
N LEU A 123 23.14 -5.03 -22.89
CA LEU A 123 21.69 -5.06 -23.07
C LEU A 123 21.19 -3.99 -24.06
N ARG A 124 22.08 -3.29 -24.79
CA ARG A 124 21.66 -2.36 -25.85
C ARG A 124 21.01 -3.08 -27.04
N PRO A 125 21.51 -4.25 -27.49
CA PRO A 125 20.87 -4.99 -28.57
C PRO A 125 19.52 -5.58 -28.12
N SER A 126 18.48 -5.42 -28.95
CA SER A 126 17.15 -6.00 -28.70
C SER A 126 17.20 -7.51 -28.52
N ASP A 127 18.03 -8.20 -29.30
CA ASP A 127 18.14 -9.66 -29.29
C ASP A 127 18.67 -10.18 -27.94
N ASN A 128 19.63 -9.45 -27.35
CA ASN A 128 20.16 -9.77 -26.03
C ASN A 128 19.08 -9.63 -24.97
N ARG A 129 18.30 -8.55 -25.00
CA ARG A 129 17.18 -8.34 -24.07
C ARG A 129 16.09 -9.42 -24.26
N MET A 130 15.83 -9.81 -25.51
CA MET A 130 14.84 -10.84 -25.82
C MET A 130 15.28 -12.25 -25.42
N SER A 131 16.59 -12.53 -25.44
CA SER A 131 17.13 -13.79 -24.90
C SER A 131 16.82 -13.95 -23.40
N VAL A 132 16.84 -12.85 -22.65
CA VAL A 132 16.48 -12.86 -21.22
C VAL A 132 14.99 -13.15 -21.01
N LEU A 133 14.10 -12.60 -21.84
CA LEU A 133 12.67 -12.94 -21.77
C LEU A 133 12.45 -14.44 -21.97
N LYS A 134 13.13 -15.05 -22.95
CA LYS A 134 13.07 -16.51 -23.17
C LYS A 134 13.55 -17.27 -21.94
N ALA A 135 14.61 -16.81 -21.28
CA ALA A 135 15.09 -17.41 -20.04
C ALA A 135 14.08 -17.29 -18.89
N ILE A 136 13.41 -16.14 -18.73
CA ILE A 136 12.33 -15.95 -17.75
C ILE A 136 11.16 -16.90 -18.04
N GLN A 137 10.73 -17.01 -19.30
CA GLN A 137 9.67 -17.93 -19.72
C GLN A 137 10.04 -19.41 -19.43
N GLU A 138 11.29 -19.78 -19.64
CA GLU A 138 11.81 -21.11 -19.32
C GLU A 138 11.75 -21.39 -17.81
N VAL A 139 12.03 -20.40 -16.95
CA VAL A 139 11.82 -20.53 -15.51
C VAL A 139 10.35 -20.80 -15.19
N HIS A 140 9.41 -20.06 -15.79
CA HIS A 140 7.99 -20.31 -15.58
C HIS A 140 7.55 -21.72 -16.01
N LYS A 141 8.08 -22.23 -17.12
CA LYS A 141 7.83 -23.61 -17.55
C LYS A 141 8.37 -24.65 -16.57
N ARG A 142 9.55 -24.40 -16.00
CA ARG A 142 10.18 -25.30 -15.00
C ARG A 142 9.48 -25.28 -13.65
N PHE A 143 8.84 -24.16 -13.30
CA PHE A 143 8.15 -23.98 -12.04
C PHE A 143 6.65 -23.72 -12.26
N PRO A 144 5.86 -24.74 -12.67
CA PRO A 144 4.43 -24.57 -12.96
C PRO A 144 3.60 -24.20 -11.72
N LYS A 145 4.08 -24.56 -10.51
CA LYS A 145 3.47 -24.18 -9.23
C LYS A 145 3.81 -22.75 -8.79
N GLY A 146 4.71 -22.07 -9.51
CA GLY A 146 5.20 -20.74 -9.19
C GLY A 146 6.71 -20.72 -8.91
N VAL A 147 7.34 -19.60 -9.27
CA VAL A 147 8.78 -19.35 -9.07
C VAL A 147 9.10 -19.37 -7.57
N PRO A 148 10.16 -20.08 -7.12
CA PRO A 148 10.50 -20.17 -5.71
C PRO A 148 10.89 -18.80 -5.14
N LEU A 149 10.27 -18.45 -4.01
CA LEU A 149 10.45 -17.17 -3.35
C LEU A 149 11.53 -17.24 -2.27
N LEU A 150 12.18 -16.11 -2.03
CA LEU A 150 13.10 -15.94 -0.92
C LEU A 150 12.30 -15.86 0.40
N ASP A 151 12.68 -16.66 1.40
CA ASP A 151 12.03 -16.69 2.70
C ASP A 151 12.57 -15.56 3.61
N PRO A 152 11.73 -14.63 4.10
CA PRO A 152 12.23 -13.52 4.91
C PRO A 152 12.80 -13.93 6.27
N GLU A 153 12.32 -15.03 6.86
CA GLU A 153 12.80 -15.53 8.15
C GLU A 153 14.08 -16.35 7.97
N LYS A 154 14.07 -17.30 7.03
CA LYS A 154 15.17 -18.27 6.84
C LYS A 154 16.31 -17.69 6.01
N ASP A 155 15.99 -17.08 4.88
CA ASP A 155 16.99 -16.63 3.91
C ASP A 155 17.43 -15.19 4.20
N MET A 156 16.46 -14.28 4.42
CA MET A 156 16.76 -12.86 4.71
C MET A 156 17.10 -12.58 6.17
N LYS A 157 16.86 -13.55 7.07
CA LYS A 157 17.19 -13.47 8.51
C LYS A 157 16.58 -12.24 9.21
N ILE A 158 15.34 -11.91 8.87
CA ILE A 158 14.59 -10.83 9.54
C ILE A 158 14.13 -11.33 10.91
N SER A 159 14.79 -10.85 11.98
CA SER A 159 14.50 -11.23 13.36
C SER A 159 13.71 -10.19 14.17
N ASP A 160 13.15 -9.17 13.51
CA ASP A 160 12.36 -8.11 14.17
C ASP A 160 11.07 -8.70 14.79
N GLU A 161 10.84 -8.44 16.08
CA GLU A 161 9.67 -8.93 16.81
C GLU A 161 8.34 -8.47 16.20
N ASN A 162 8.30 -7.25 15.65
CA ASN A 162 7.12 -6.73 14.98
C ASN A 162 6.85 -7.50 13.69
N PHE A 163 7.90 -7.79 12.92
CA PHE A 163 7.80 -8.59 11.70
C PHE A 163 7.30 -10.01 12.03
N LEU A 164 7.92 -10.68 13.00
CA LEU A 164 7.50 -12.01 13.44
C LEU A 164 6.06 -12.01 13.96
N GLY A 165 5.64 -10.95 14.64
CA GLY A 165 4.24 -10.75 15.06
C GLY A 165 3.28 -10.64 13.88
N VAL A 166 3.65 -9.93 12.81
CA VAL A 166 2.88 -9.85 11.55
C VAL A 166 2.79 -11.22 10.89
N VAL A 167 3.91 -11.94 10.75
CA VAL A 167 3.93 -13.27 10.13
C VAL A 167 3.07 -14.27 10.92
N LYS A 168 3.17 -14.28 12.25
CA LYS A 168 2.31 -15.11 13.10
C LYS A 168 0.83 -14.83 12.90
N LYS A 169 0.44 -13.54 12.79
CA LYS A 169 -0.96 -13.16 12.50
C LYS A 169 -1.41 -13.62 11.13
N ILE A 170 -0.55 -13.49 10.10
CA ILE A 170 -0.86 -13.97 8.74
C ILE A 170 -1.11 -15.48 8.77
N ARG A 171 -0.18 -16.26 9.36
CA ARG A 171 -0.33 -17.73 9.49
C ARG A 171 -1.62 -18.11 10.23
N ALA A 172 -1.91 -17.47 11.36
CA ALA A 172 -3.13 -17.74 12.11
C ALA A 172 -4.41 -17.42 11.32
N PHE A 173 -4.41 -16.36 10.50
CA PHE A 173 -5.55 -16.05 9.63
C PHE A 173 -5.66 -17.01 8.45
N GLU A 174 -4.56 -17.44 7.87
CA GLU A 174 -4.55 -18.46 6.81
C GLU A 174 -5.07 -19.79 7.32
N GLU A 175 -4.59 -20.28 8.46
CA GLU A 175 -5.08 -21.52 9.09
C GLU A 175 -6.58 -21.45 9.34
N ARG A 176 -7.08 -20.33 9.89
CA ARG A 176 -8.51 -20.12 10.11
C ARG A 176 -9.30 -20.04 8.80
N LEU A 177 -8.71 -19.47 7.76
CA LEU A 177 -9.33 -19.38 6.44
C LEU A 177 -9.49 -20.78 5.84
N TYR A 178 -8.43 -21.59 5.83
CA TYR A 178 -8.46 -22.95 5.28
C TYR A 178 -9.31 -23.92 6.11
N ALA A 179 -9.32 -23.76 7.44
CA ALA A 179 -10.17 -24.56 8.32
C ALA A 179 -11.67 -24.20 8.21
N HIS A 180 -12.01 -23.06 7.60
CA HIS A 180 -13.39 -22.62 7.50
C HIS A 180 -14.17 -23.50 6.49
N PRO A 181 -15.36 -24.03 6.84
CA PRO A 181 -16.12 -24.93 5.97
C PRO A 181 -16.45 -24.35 4.58
N LEU A 182 -16.65 -23.03 4.51
CA LEU A 182 -16.95 -22.36 3.25
C LEU A 182 -15.72 -22.12 2.35
N HIS A 183 -14.49 -22.43 2.79
CA HIS A 183 -13.29 -22.15 2.00
C HIS A 183 -13.28 -22.85 0.64
N GLY A 184 -13.76 -24.10 0.61
CA GLY A 184 -13.89 -24.90 -0.62
C GLY A 184 -15.32 -25.01 -1.15
N ASP A 185 -16.29 -24.29 -0.58
CA ASP A 185 -17.69 -24.41 -0.99
C ASP A 185 -17.95 -23.61 -2.28
N SER A 186 -18.46 -24.28 -3.30
CA SER A 186 -18.94 -23.68 -4.55
C SER A 186 -19.92 -22.51 -4.36
N LYS A 187 -20.71 -22.51 -3.27
CA LYS A 187 -21.70 -21.47 -2.96
C LYS A 187 -21.11 -20.24 -2.28
N LEU A 188 -19.81 -20.25 -1.95
CA LEU A 188 -19.15 -19.17 -1.21
C LEU A 188 -19.41 -17.80 -1.85
N GLY A 189 -19.29 -17.68 -3.18
CA GLY A 189 -19.53 -16.41 -3.88
C GLY A 189 -20.93 -15.84 -3.63
N VAL A 190 -21.96 -16.66 -3.84
CA VAL A 190 -23.37 -16.25 -3.66
C VAL A 190 -23.66 -15.90 -2.20
N LEU A 191 -23.19 -16.72 -1.26
CA LEU A 191 -23.38 -16.48 0.17
C LEU A 191 -22.66 -15.22 0.64
N TYR A 192 -21.45 -14.98 0.13
CA TYR A 192 -20.67 -13.78 0.43
C TYR A 192 -21.36 -12.52 -0.08
N ASP A 193 -21.93 -12.54 -1.29
CA ASP A 193 -22.68 -11.41 -1.85
C ASP A 193 -23.96 -11.10 -1.08
N LEU A 194 -24.69 -12.14 -0.66
CA LEU A 194 -25.87 -11.99 0.21
C LEU A 194 -25.48 -11.38 1.57
N TYR A 195 -24.40 -11.87 2.17
CA TYR A 195 -23.89 -11.35 3.42
C TYR A 195 -23.40 -9.90 3.29
N SER A 196 -22.70 -9.57 2.21
CA SER A 196 -22.22 -8.22 1.91
C SER A 196 -23.40 -7.24 1.80
N ARG A 197 -24.47 -7.61 1.09
CA ARG A 197 -25.71 -6.82 1.04
C ARG A 197 -26.35 -6.65 2.42
N LYS A 198 -26.47 -7.72 3.20
CA LYS A 198 -26.99 -7.65 4.58
C LYS A 198 -26.17 -6.70 5.45
N MET A 199 -24.83 -6.74 5.35
CA MET A 199 -23.94 -5.86 6.11
C MET A 199 -24.06 -4.40 5.69
N LYS A 200 -24.21 -4.10 4.39
CA LYS A 200 -24.47 -2.74 3.89
C LYS A 200 -25.73 -2.15 4.51
N VAL A 201 -26.86 -2.86 4.39
CA VAL A 201 -28.14 -2.44 4.99
C VAL A 201 -28.03 -2.31 6.52
N GLY A 202 -27.32 -3.23 7.17
CA GLY A 202 -27.07 -3.16 8.62
C GLY A 202 -26.27 -1.92 9.04
N ASN A 203 -25.28 -1.50 8.24
CA ASN A 203 -24.48 -0.30 8.49
C ASN A 203 -25.27 0.98 8.21
N GLU A 204 -26.06 1.01 7.14
CA GLU A 204 -26.99 2.11 6.84
C GLU A 204 -27.97 2.31 8.00
N LEU A 205 -28.59 1.23 8.47
CA LEU A 205 -29.51 1.28 9.61
C LEU A 205 -28.84 1.80 10.89
N LYS A 206 -27.58 1.43 11.15
CA LYS A 206 -26.80 1.99 12.28
C LYS A 206 -26.54 3.48 12.08
N GLY A 207 -26.19 3.91 10.87
CA GLY A 207 -26.01 5.31 10.50
C GLY A 207 -27.28 6.13 10.71
N THR A 208 -28.40 5.70 10.13
CA THR A 208 -29.70 6.37 10.27
C THR A 208 -30.17 6.42 11.72
N LYS A 209 -29.94 5.36 12.51
CA LYS A 209 -30.24 5.39 13.96
C LYS A 209 -29.39 6.42 14.71
N LEU A 210 -28.13 6.57 14.35
CA LEU A 210 -27.25 7.58 14.95
C LEU A 210 -27.71 8.99 14.57
N GLU A 211 -28.07 9.21 13.30
CA GLU A 211 -28.63 10.48 12.84
C GLU A 211 -29.93 10.83 13.54
N LEU A 212 -30.84 9.87 13.68
CA LEU A 212 -32.09 10.05 14.41
C LEU A 212 -31.84 10.40 15.88
N ARG A 213 -30.84 9.78 16.52
CA ARG A 213 -30.43 10.15 17.88
C ARG A 213 -29.88 11.57 17.95
N LYS A 214 -29.06 11.98 16.98
CA LYS A 214 -28.55 13.35 16.89
C LYS A 214 -29.68 14.37 16.70
N ALA A 215 -30.63 14.07 15.82
CA ALA A 215 -31.80 14.93 15.57
C ALA A 215 -32.72 15.05 16.80
N LYS A 216 -32.86 13.97 17.58
CA LYS A 216 -33.62 13.97 18.85
C LYS A 216 -32.87 14.62 20.02
N SER A 217 -31.54 14.73 19.92
CA SER A 217 -30.74 15.42 20.94
C SER A 217 -31.07 16.92 20.87
N LEU A 218 -31.50 17.52 21.98
CA LEU A 218 -31.81 18.94 22.05
C LEU A 218 -30.59 19.77 21.65
N LEU A 219 -30.63 20.32 20.43
CA LEU A 219 -29.48 20.79 19.67
C LEU A 219 -28.75 22.00 20.28
N GLN A 220 -29.33 22.64 21.29
CA GLN A 220 -28.87 23.92 21.85
C GLN A 220 -28.64 23.91 23.36
N MET A 221 -28.74 22.77 24.05
CA MET A 221 -28.56 22.75 25.52
C MET A 221 -27.14 23.10 25.95
N ASP A 222 -26.15 22.62 25.21
CA ASP A 222 -24.76 22.96 25.48
C ASP A 222 -24.49 24.43 25.19
N GLU A 223 -24.98 24.95 24.08
CA GLU A 223 -24.84 26.37 23.74
C GLU A 223 -25.50 27.27 24.80
N LEU A 224 -26.73 26.94 25.21
CA LEU A 224 -27.45 27.64 26.27
C LEU A 224 -26.68 27.62 27.59
N LYS A 225 -26.07 26.48 27.96
CA LYS A 225 -25.23 26.35 29.16
C LYS A 225 -24.00 27.26 29.09
N HIS A 226 -23.32 27.34 27.95
CA HIS A 226 -22.17 28.24 27.76
C HIS A 226 -22.60 29.72 27.81
N ARG A 227 -23.71 30.09 27.14
CA ARG A 227 -24.26 31.45 27.18
C ARG A 227 -24.67 31.87 28.59
N LYS A 228 -25.39 31.02 29.33
CA LYS A 228 -25.74 31.24 30.75
C LYS A 228 -24.50 31.43 31.63
N ARG A 229 -23.40 30.70 31.37
CA ARG A 229 -22.14 30.90 32.11
C ARG A 229 -21.56 32.29 31.90
N VAL A 230 -21.60 32.81 30.67
CA VAL A 230 -21.14 34.17 30.35
C VAL A 230 -22.03 35.22 31.02
N LEU A 231 -23.36 35.07 30.90
CA LEU A 231 -24.32 35.99 31.50
C LEU A 231 -24.15 36.09 33.03
N ARG A 232 -23.88 34.96 33.70
CA ARG A 232 -23.56 34.93 35.14
C ARG A 232 -22.25 35.63 35.49
N ARG A 233 -21.19 35.39 34.72
CA ARG A 233 -19.88 36.04 34.96
C ARG A 233 -19.90 37.55 34.73
N LEU A 234 -20.69 38.01 33.76
CA LEU A 234 -20.81 39.43 33.43
C LEU A 234 -21.85 40.17 34.28
N GLY A 235 -22.53 39.47 35.19
CA GLY A 235 -23.51 40.04 36.13
C GLY A 235 -24.85 40.40 35.51
N TYR A 236 -25.21 39.81 34.36
CA TYR A 236 -26.55 39.98 33.76
C TYR A 236 -27.61 39.10 34.46
N CYS A 237 -27.19 38.01 35.12
CA CYS A 237 -28.04 37.14 35.92
C CYS A 237 -27.28 36.52 37.10
N THR A 238 -27.99 36.08 38.14
CA THR A 238 -27.43 35.44 39.33
C THR A 238 -27.00 33.99 39.08
N ALA A 239 -26.33 33.39 40.07
CA ALA A 239 -25.94 31.97 40.04
C ALA A 239 -27.11 31.01 39.78
N SER A 240 -28.32 31.40 40.22
CA SER A 240 -29.59 30.68 40.08
C SER A 240 -30.38 31.08 38.82
N ASP A 241 -29.72 31.69 37.83
CA ASP A 241 -30.31 32.16 36.57
C ASP A 241 -31.43 33.20 36.71
N VAL A 242 -31.48 33.95 37.82
CA VAL A 242 -32.43 35.07 38.03
C VAL A 242 -31.86 36.34 37.41
N ILE A 243 -32.65 37.06 36.60
CA ILE A 243 -32.21 38.26 35.89
C ILE A 243 -31.91 39.43 36.83
N GLU A 244 -30.75 40.05 36.63
CA GLU A 244 -30.30 41.22 37.40
C GLU A 244 -30.64 42.53 36.66
N LEU A 245 -30.47 43.68 37.33
CA LEU A 245 -30.76 45.00 36.74
C LEU A 245 -30.03 45.21 35.40
N LYS A 246 -28.76 44.80 35.32
CA LYS A 246 -27.96 44.85 34.08
C LYS A 246 -28.55 43.98 32.97
N GLY A 247 -29.12 42.82 33.33
CA GLY A 247 -29.90 41.95 32.45
C GLY A 247 -31.13 42.63 31.89
N ARG A 248 -31.92 43.29 32.74
CA ARG A 248 -33.14 44.01 32.34
C ARG A 248 -32.83 45.15 31.37
N VAL A 249 -31.81 45.96 31.66
CA VAL A 249 -31.38 47.03 30.75
C VAL A 249 -30.93 46.47 29.40
N ALA A 250 -30.23 45.34 29.37
CA ALA A 250 -29.84 44.71 28.12
C ALA A 250 -31.01 44.15 27.29
N CYS A 251 -32.12 43.77 27.92
CA CYS A 251 -33.33 43.34 27.21
C CYS A 251 -34.06 44.49 26.52
N GLU A 252 -33.88 45.73 26.99
CA GLU A 252 -34.48 46.94 26.39
C GLU A 252 -33.64 47.50 25.22
N LEU A 253 -32.43 46.96 25.00
CA LEU A 253 -31.58 47.30 23.86
C LEU A 253 -31.93 46.37 22.69
N SER A 254 -32.81 46.83 21.80
CA SER A 254 -33.14 46.18 20.52
C SER A 254 -32.66 46.99 19.33
#